data_AF-A0A4R2Z7Y8-F1
#
_entry.id   AF-A0A4R2Z7Y8-F1
#
_cell.length_a   1.000
_cell.length_b   1.000
_cell.length_c   1.000
_cell.angle_alpha   90.00
_cell.angle_beta   90.00
_cell.angle_gamma   90.00
#
_symmetry.space_group_name_H-M   'P 1'
#
loop_
_entity.id
_entity.type
_entity.pdbx_description
1 polymer ?
#
loop_
_entity_poly.entity_id
_entity_poly.type
_entity_poly.pdbx_seq_one_letter_code
_entity_poly.pdbx_strand_id
1 'polypeptide(L)' 'MKSIKTFVIAAALTTVSFGSFAAEIGTITASDNTLDGLESTFAAKAAAAGASSYKIIEAGGQNRIHGTAVLYK' A
#
# COMPACT_ATOMS: atom_id res chain seq x y z
N MET A 1 38.94 7.77 -22.39
CA MET A 1 38.82 8.59 -21.15
C MET A 1 37.90 9.75 -21.49
N LYS A 2 36.82 10.12 -20.78
CA LYS A 2 36.46 9.90 -19.37
C LYS A 2 34.97 10.21 -19.09
N SER A 3 34.05 10.18 -20.07
CA SER A 3 32.72 10.81 -19.93
C SER A 3 31.51 9.87 -19.76
N ILE A 4 31.70 8.55 -19.74
CA ILE A 4 30.58 7.58 -19.68
C ILE A 4 30.28 7.04 -18.27
N LYS A 5 31.03 7.45 -17.25
CA LYS A 5 30.93 6.86 -15.90
C LYS A 5 29.98 7.57 -14.93
N THR A 6 29.34 8.68 -15.30
CA THR A 6 28.64 9.53 -14.32
C THR A 6 27.14 9.24 -14.16
N PHE A 7 26.53 8.41 -15.02
CA PHE A 7 25.08 8.14 -14.94
C PHE A 7 24.66 6.95 -14.07
N VAL A 8 25.62 6.22 -13.48
CA VAL A 8 25.31 5.01 -12.69
C VAL A 8 25.08 5.32 -11.20
N ILE A 9 25.36 6.54 -10.74
CA ILE A 9 25.16 6.96 -9.33
C ILE A 9 23.87 7.81 -9.21
N ALA A 10 22.79 7.40 -9.87
CA ALA A 10 21.46 8.01 -9.71
C ALA A 10 20.39 7.00 -9.26
N ALA A 11 20.76 5.73 -9.04
CA ALA A 11 19.82 4.68 -8.64
C ALA A 11 19.70 4.49 -7.12
N ALA A 12 20.47 5.23 -6.31
CA ALA A 12 20.53 5.02 -4.86
C ALA A 12 19.80 6.07 -4.01
N LEU A 13 19.26 7.16 -4.57
CA LEU A 13 18.88 8.34 -3.75
C LEU A 13 17.42 8.81 -3.81
N THR A 14 16.52 8.24 -4.61
CA THR A 14 15.21 8.91 -4.84
C THR A 14 13.95 8.13 -4.48
N THR A 15 14.01 7.02 -3.75
CA THR A 15 12.77 6.36 -3.27
C THR A 15 12.56 6.43 -1.77
N VAL A 16 13.45 7.06 -1.02
CA VAL A 16 13.14 7.44 0.36
C VAL A 16 12.39 8.76 0.39
N SER A 17 11.11 8.70 -0.01
CA SER A 17 10.13 9.72 0.34
C SER A 17 9.88 9.67 1.85
N PHE A 18 10.81 10.22 2.62
CA PHE A 18 10.66 10.50 4.05
C PHE A 18 9.77 11.74 4.23
N GLY A 19 8.47 11.58 3.98
CA GLY A 19 7.44 12.51 4.42
C GLY A 19 6.82 11.96 5.69
N SER A 20 7.15 12.58 6.83
CA SER A 20 6.69 12.20 8.17
C SER A 20 5.18 12.30 8.34
N PHE A 21 4.47 11.25 7.94
CA PHE A 21 3.16 10.83 8.45
C PHE A 21 3.23 9.30 8.49
N ALA A 22 2.51 8.63 9.41
CA ALA A 22 2.52 7.16 9.58
C ALA A 22 2.76 6.49 8.22
N ALA A 23 3.90 5.80 8.05
CA ALA A 23 4.46 5.53 6.73
C ALA A 23 3.44 4.72 5.93
N GLU A 24 2.67 5.43 5.10
CA GLU A 24 1.68 4.85 4.22
C GLU A 24 2.49 4.06 3.21
N ILE A 25 2.54 2.75 3.39
CA ILE A 25 3.29 1.86 2.52
C ILE A 25 2.48 1.45 1.30
N GLY A 26 1.20 1.79 1.28
CA GLY A 26 0.37 1.71 0.09
C GLY A 26 -1.11 1.66 0.42
N THR A 27 -1.92 1.70 -0.62
CA THR A 27 -3.36 1.50 -0.54
C THR A 27 -3.73 0.18 -1.18
N ILE A 28 -4.56 -0.60 -0.51
CA ILE A 28 -5.13 -1.82 -1.04
C ILE A 28 -6.63 -1.65 -1.23
N THR A 29 -7.14 -2.20 -2.33
CA THR A 29 -8.56 -2.29 -2.59
C THR A 29 -8.99 -3.75 -2.54
N ALA A 30 -10.13 -4.00 -1.92
CA ALA A 30 -10.74 -5.31 -1.85
C ALA A 30 -12.21 -5.21 -2.27
N SER A 31 -12.77 -6.34 -2.69
CA SER A 31 -14.15 -6.39 -3.13
C SER A 31 -14.67 -7.78 -2.82
N ASP A 32 -15.77 -7.83 -2.07
CA ASP A 32 -16.38 -9.07 -1.63
C ASP A 32 -17.90 -8.93 -1.53
N ASN A 33 -18.61 -10.04 -1.31
CA ASN A 33 -20.05 -10.03 -1.11
C ASN A 33 -20.42 -9.87 0.37
N THR A 34 -19.47 -10.05 1.29
CA THR A 34 -19.65 -9.91 2.74
C THR A 34 -18.58 -9.02 3.36
N LEU A 35 -18.89 -8.37 4.49
CA LEU A 35 -17.89 -7.59 5.24
C LEU A 35 -16.75 -8.48 5.75
N ASP A 36 -17.06 -9.70 6.21
CA ASP A 36 -16.06 -10.64 6.72
C ASP A 36 -15.05 -11.07 5.64
N GLY A 37 -15.52 -11.32 4.40
CA GLY A 37 -14.64 -11.69 3.28
C GLY A 37 -13.74 -10.52 2.87
N LEU A 38 -14.29 -9.30 2.91
CA LEU A 38 -13.54 -8.07 2.67
C LEU A 38 -12.44 -7.87 3.72
N GLU A 39 -12.75 -8.06 5.01
CA GLU A 39 -11.79 -7.94 6.11
C GLU A 39 -10.70 -9.01 6.02
N SER A 40 -11.07 -10.27 5.74
CA SER A 40 -10.11 -11.35 5.52
C SER A 40 -9.15 -11.05 4.36
N THR A 41 -9.70 -10.54 3.25
CA THR A 41 -8.91 -10.13 2.09
C THR A 41 -7.98 -8.96 2.42
N PHE A 42 -8.45 -7.99 3.20
CA PHE A 42 -7.62 -6.88 3.65
C PHE A 42 -6.50 -7.32 4.58
N ALA A 43 -6.79 -8.17 5.57
CA ALA A 43 -5.79 -8.71 6.47
C ALA A 43 -4.71 -9.50 5.71
N ALA A 44 -5.12 -10.34 4.76
CA ALA A 44 -4.19 -11.10 3.91
C ALA A 44 -3.30 -10.19 3.05
N LYS A 45 -3.89 -9.16 2.42
CA LYS A 45 -3.14 -8.18 1.61
C LYS A 45 -2.24 -7.29 2.46
N ALA A 46 -2.68 -6.87 3.64
CA ALA A 46 -1.89 -6.10 4.59
C ALA A 46 -0.67 -6.89 5.07
N ALA A 47 -0.87 -8.16 5.43
CA ALA A 47 0.22 -9.06 5.81
C ALA A 47 1.19 -9.31 4.64
N ALA A 48 0.68 -9.56 3.43
CA ALA A 48 1.49 -9.73 2.22
C ALA A 48 2.30 -8.48 1.86
N ALA A 49 1.74 -7.29 2.12
CA ALA A 49 2.42 -6.01 1.94
C ALA A 49 3.39 -5.66 3.09
N GLY A 50 3.42 -6.44 4.18
CA GLY A 50 4.27 -6.17 5.34
C GLY A 50 3.87 -4.92 6.12
N ALA A 51 2.57 -4.65 6.19
CA ALA A 51 1.95 -3.60 6.99
C ALA A 51 1.89 -4.01 8.47
N SER A 52 2.17 -3.07 9.37
CA SER A 52 1.99 -3.24 10.81
C SER A 52 0.58 -2.86 11.26
N SER A 53 -0.07 -1.97 10.50
CA SER A 53 -1.45 -1.53 10.75
C SER A 53 -2.13 -1.18 9.43
N TYR A 54 -3.46 -1.20 9.41
CA TYR A 54 -4.25 -0.80 8.25
C TYR A 54 -5.45 0.02 8.72
N LYS A 55 -5.87 0.98 7.90
CA LYS A 55 -7.07 1.79 8.12
C LYS A 55 -7.97 1.69 6.92
N ILE A 56 -9.16 1.15 7.15
CA ILE A 56 -10.22 1.16 6.15
C ILE A 56 -10.72 2.61 6.05
N ILE A 57 -10.58 3.20 4.88
CA ILE A 57 -11.07 4.56 4.58
C ILE A 57 -12.41 4.53 3.86
N GLU A 58 -12.72 3.41 3.22
CA GLU A 58 -13.96 3.20 2.49
C GLU A 58 -14.34 1.72 2.61
N ALA A 59 -15.59 1.46 2.97
CA ALA A 59 -16.20 0.14 2.90
C ALA A 59 -17.69 0.31 2.64
N GLY A 60 -18.16 -0.13 1.48
CA GLY A 60 -19.56 0.03 1.12
C GLY A 60 -19.93 -0.53 -0.24
N GLY A 61 -21.23 -0.72 -0.43
CA GLY A 61 -21.83 -1.11 -1.70
C GLY A 61 -23.16 -1.83 -1.49
N GLN A 62 -24.05 -1.79 -2.49
CA GLN A 62 -25.42 -2.34 -2.36
C GLN A 62 -25.47 -3.86 -2.52
N ASN A 63 -24.94 -4.38 -3.63
CA ASN A 63 -24.92 -5.82 -3.94
C ASN A 63 -23.53 -6.45 -3.80
N ARG A 64 -22.48 -5.64 -3.86
CA ARG A 64 -21.09 -6.02 -3.68
C ARG A 64 -20.44 -4.97 -2.80
N ILE A 65 -19.79 -5.42 -1.74
CA ILE A 65 -19.05 -4.54 -0.83
C ILE A 65 -17.69 -4.33 -1.46
N HIS A 66 -17.38 -3.07 -1.75
CA HIS A 66 -16.06 -2.65 -2.15
C HIS A 66 -15.45 -1.86 -1.00
N GLY A 67 -14.14 -1.98 -0.81
CA GLY A 67 -13.47 -1.18 0.18
C GLY A 67 -12.07 -0.82 -0.24
N THR A 68 -11.59 0.25 0.37
CA THR A 68 -10.21 0.71 0.27
C THR A 68 -9.64 0.83 1.67
N ALA A 69 -8.47 0.22 1.86
CA ALA A 69 -7.70 0.33 3.09
C ALA A 69 -6.31 0.90 2.80
N VAL A 70 -5.90 1.83 3.64
CA VAL A 70 -4.56 2.38 3.65
C VAL A 70 -3.71 1.55 4.59
N LEU A 71 -2.54 1.11 4.11
CA LEU A 71 -1.60 0.31 4.85
C LEU A 71 -0.53 1.21 5.47
N TYR A 72 -0.25 0.95 6.74
CA TYR A 72 0.79 1.62 7.50
C TYR A 72 1.85 0.62 7.94
N LYS A 73 3.10 1.04 7.88
CA LYS A 73 4.24 0.28 8.39
C LYS A 73 4.65 0.75 9.77
#